data_AF-A0A843S5B7-F1
#
_entry.id   AF-A0A843S5B7-F1
#
_cell.length_a   1.000
_cell.length_b   1.000
_cell.length_c   1.000
_cell.angle_alpha   90.00
_cell.angle_beta   90.00
_cell.angle_gamma   90.00
#
_symmetry.space_group_name_H-M   'P 1'
#
loop_
_entity.id
_entity.type
_entity.pdbx_description
1 polymer ?
#
loop_
_entity_poly.entity_id
_entity_poly.type
_entity_poly.pdbx_seq_one_letter_code
_entity_poly.pdbx_strand_id
1 'polypeptide(L)'
;MADPERAYHAFAKTPTPPGADKAGSAQARDRSEGWCEVRWFGATGAIEYRCDRAATQVHHMLSGRGTRGKGLSALKEHKQHVCDQCHLDITGGVGGRKLLRVGGQRPHWTDRYQRVEIRRRA
;
A
#
# COMPACT_ATOMS: atom_id res chain seq x y z
N MET A 1 20.08 -20.29 -12.71
CA MET A 1 19.16 -20.10 -11.57
C MET A 1 18.00 -19.23 -12.06
N ALA A 2 16.75 -19.53 -11.74
CA ALA A 2 15.63 -18.70 -12.17
C ALA A 2 15.70 -17.34 -11.48
N ASP A 3 15.54 -16.26 -12.25
CA ASP A 3 15.52 -14.90 -11.72
C ASP A 3 14.30 -14.72 -10.78
N PRO A 4 14.54 -14.48 -9.47
CA PRO A 4 13.47 -14.35 -8.48
C PRO A 4 12.57 -13.12 -8.71
N GLU A 5 13.02 -12.11 -9.47
CA GLU A 5 12.18 -10.97 -9.86
C GLU A 5 11.18 -11.35 -10.96
N ARG A 6 11.64 -12.11 -11.95
CA ARG A 6 10.78 -12.59 -13.04
C ARG A 6 9.66 -13.48 -12.52
N ALA A 7 9.95 -14.34 -11.55
CA ALA A 7 8.95 -15.18 -10.89
C ALA A 7 7.91 -14.34 -10.10
N TYR A 8 8.36 -13.29 -9.42
CA TYR A 8 7.48 -12.38 -8.67
C TYR A 8 6.49 -11.65 -9.59
N HIS A 9 6.96 -11.08 -10.71
CA HIS A 9 6.10 -10.37 -11.64
C HIS A 9 5.13 -11.29 -12.39
N ALA A 10 5.52 -12.54 -12.66
CA ALA A 10 4.64 -13.55 -13.23
C ALA A 10 3.50 -13.90 -12.27
N PHE A 11 3.83 -14.13 -10.99
CA PHE A 11 2.83 -14.46 -9.97
C PHE A 11 1.93 -13.28 -9.59
N ALA A 12 2.40 -12.02 -9.71
CA ALA A 12 1.56 -10.84 -9.46
C ALA A 12 0.32 -10.75 -10.37
N LYS A 13 0.32 -11.44 -11.52
CA LYS A 13 -0.75 -11.38 -12.52
C LYS A 13 -1.59 -12.66 -12.62
N THR A 14 -1.28 -13.68 -11.81
CA THR A 14 -2.02 -14.95 -11.86
C THR A 14 -3.47 -14.75 -11.41
N PRO A 15 -4.45 -15.36 -12.09
CA PRO A 15 -5.82 -15.38 -11.61
C PRO A 15 -5.86 -15.95 -10.18
N THR A 16 -6.53 -15.25 -9.29
CA THR A 16 -6.78 -15.73 -7.93
C THR A 16 -8.11 -16.46 -7.84
N PRO A 17 -8.26 -17.43 -6.93
CA PRO A 17 -9.54 -18.05 -6.65
C PRO A 17 -10.62 -16.99 -6.35
N PRO A 18 -11.88 -17.24 -6.71
CA PRO A 18 -12.98 -16.38 -6.32
C PRO A 18 -12.97 -16.11 -4.81
N GLY A 19 -13.12 -14.85 -4.41
CA GLY A 19 -13.15 -14.45 -3.00
C GLY A 19 -11.79 -14.28 -2.32
N ALA A 20 -10.67 -14.67 -2.94
CA ALA A 20 -9.33 -14.46 -2.37
C ALA A 20 -9.04 -12.98 -2.07
N ASP A 21 -9.48 -12.09 -2.97
CA ASP A 21 -9.35 -10.65 -2.75
C ASP A 21 -10.14 -10.16 -1.53
N LYS A 22 -11.38 -10.61 -1.39
CA LYS A 22 -12.23 -10.29 -0.24
C LYS A 22 -11.62 -10.83 1.06
N ALA A 23 -11.07 -12.05 1.03
CA ALA A 23 -10.41 -12.67 2.17
C ALA A 23 -9.16 -11.88 2.60
N GLY A 24 -8.28 -11.51 1.66
CA GLY A 24 -7.10 -10.69 1.98
C GLY A 24 -7.48 -9.30 2.51
N SER A 25 -8.57 -8.71 2.01
CA SER A 25 -9.09 -7.45 2.54
C SER A 25 -9.68 -7.59 3.94
N ALA A 26 -10.36 -8.70 4.25
CA ALA A 26 -10.84 -8.99 5.59
C ALA A 26 -9.68 -9.19 6.57
N GLN A 27 -8.65 -9.95 6.18
CA GLN A 27 -7.44 -10.14 6.97
C GLN A 27 -6.68 -8.83 7.22
N ALA A 28 -6.63 -7.92 6.26
CA ALA A 28 -6.03 -6.60 6.46
C ALA A 28 -6.82 -5.75 7.47
N ARG A 29 -8.16 -5.82 7.44
CA ARG A 29 -9.03 -5.11 8.39
C ARG A 29 -8.90 -5.65 9.80
N ASP A 30 -8.86 -6.97 9.93
CA ASP A 30 -8.68 -7.68 11.20
C ASP A 30 -7.32 -7.31 11.83
N ARG A 31 -6.24 -7.44 11.06
CA ARG A 31 -4.88 -7.06 11.48
C ARG A 31 -4.77 -5.61 11.96
N SER A 32 -5.48 -4.69 11.32
CA SER A 32 -5.35 -3.28 11.65
C SER A 32 -6.18 -2.87 12.88
N GLU A 33 -7.10 -3.73 13.33
CA GLU A 33 -8.05 -3.45 14.41
C GLU A 33 -8.83 -2.14 14.19
N GLY A 34 -9.13 -1.81 12.93
CA GLY A 34 -9.82 -0.57 12.55
C GLY A 34 -8.96 0.70 12.52
N TRP A 35 -7.65 0.62 12.81
CA TRP A 35 -6.73 1.76 12.77
C TRP A 35 -5.93 1.83 11.47
N CYS A 36 -5.59 3.04 11.04
CA CYS A 36 -4.72 3.26 9.89
C CYS A 36 -3.33 2.62 10.11
N GLU A 37 -2.89 1.84 9.12
CA GLU A 37 -1.60 1.12 9.17
C GLU A 37 -0.45 1.95 8.59
N VAL A 38 -0.72 3.14 8.04
CA VAL A 38 0.31 3.99 7.42
C VAL A 38 1.27 4.50 8.48
N ARG A 39 2.55 4.18 8.27
CA ARG A 39 3.69 4.74 8.99
C ARG A 39 4.46 5.67 8.07
N TRP A 40 4.85 6.83 8.57
CA TRP A 40 5.58 7.80 7.77
C TRP A 40 6.62 8.57 8.57
N PHE A 41 7.64 9.07 7.88
CA PHE A 41 8.62 9.99 8.45
C PHE A 41 8.42 11.40 7.88
N GLY A 42 8.73 12.40 8.71
CA GLY A 42 8.88 13.78 8.24
C GLY A 42 10.07 13.94 7.31
N ALA A 43 10.23 15.14 6.73
CA ALA A 43 11.28 15.44 5.75
C ALA A 43 12.71 15.18 6.27
N THR A 44 12.93 15.27 7.58
CA THR A 44 14.23 15.03 8.22
C THR A 44 14.52 13.56 8.53
N GLY A 45 13.55 12.65 8.35
CA GLY A 45 13.72 11.20 8.50
C GLY A 45 13.93 10.67 9.92
N ALA A 46 14.04 11.53 10.93
CA ALA A 46 14.47 11.14 12.28
C ALA A 46 13.38 10.44 13.13
N ILE A 47 12.10 10.71 12.88
CA ILE A 47 10.99 10.20 13.70
C ILE A 47 9.94 9.56 12.80
N GLU A 48 9.56 8.32 13.15
CA GLU A 48 8.46 7.57 12.54
C GLU A 48 7.15 7.90 13.26
N TYR A 49 6.11 8.21 12.49
CA TYR A 49 4.75 8.45 12.97
C TYR A 49 3.81 7.39 12.39
N ARG A 50 3.02 6.74 13.25
CA ARG A 50 1.84 5.99 12.81
C ARG A 50 0.66 6.95 12.70
N CYS A 51 -0.11 6.86 11.62
CA CYS A 51 -1.36 7.58 11.52
C CYS A 51 -2.35 7.12 12.61
N ASP A 52 -2.91 8.06 13.33
CA ASP A 52 -3.84 7.90 14.44
C ASP A 52 -5.32 7.87 14.02
N ARG A 53 -5.61 7.90 12.72
CA ARG A 53 -6.98 7.92 12.20
C ARG A 53 -7.55 6.53 12.04
N ALA A 54 -8.87 6.41 12.17
CA ALA A 54 -9.59 5.20 11.81
C ALA A 54 -9.40 4.87 10.32
N ALA A 55 -9.19 3.60 10.03
CA ALA A 55 -9.10 3.09 8.68
C ALA A 55 -10.51 2.85 8.10
N THR A 56 -10.68 3.23 6.84
CA THR A 56 -11.95 3.22 6.12
C THR A 56 -11.86 2.44 4.81
N GLN A 57 -10.65 2.26 4.27
CA GLN A 57 -10.42 1.67 2.96
C GLN A 57 -9.23 0.72 2.95
N VAL A 58 -9.29 -0.32 2.13
CA VAL A 58 -8.14 -1.20 1.87
C VAL A 58 -7.41 -0.71 0.63
N HIS A 59 -6.17 -0.25 0.84
CA HIS A 59 -5.25 0.13 -0.22
C HIS A 59 -4.51 -1.09 -0.76
N HIS A 60 -4.57 -1.31 -2.09
CA HIS A 60 -3.75 -2.31 -2.76
C HIS A 60 -2.42 -1.68 -3.16
N MET A 61 -1.34 -2.14 -2.55
CA MET A 61 -0.01 -1.59 -2.77
C MET A 61 0.55 -1.99 -4.14
N LEU A 62 0.08 -3.13 -4.66
CA LEU A 62 0.28 -3.56 -6.03
C LEU A 62 -0.91 -3.11 -6.88
N SER A 63 -0.68 -2.04 -7.65
CA SER A 63 -1.65 -1.44 -8.57
C SER A 63 -1.11 -1.43 -10.01
N GLY A 64 -2.02 -1.46 -11.00
CA GLY A 64 -1.69 -1.54 -12.42
C GLY A 64 -2.77 -2.26 -13.23
N ARG A 65 -2.85 -1.98 -14.54
CA ARG A 65 -3.86 -2.58 -15.43
C ARG A 65 -3.76 -4.11 -15.35
N GLY A 66 -4.85 -4.75 -14.93
CA GLY A 66 -4.95 -6.20 -14.82
C GLY A 66 -4.25 -6.85 -13.62
N THR A 67 -3.69 -6.08 -12.67
CA THR A 67 -2.97 -6.60 -11.49
C THR A 67 -3.81 -6.50 -10.20
N ARG A 68 -4.70 -5.51 -10.11
CA ARG A 68 -5.55 -5.31 -8.92
C ARG A 68 -6.41 -6.54 -8.65
N GLY A 69 -6.36 -7.04 -7.42
CA GLY A 69 -7.18 -8.16 -6.95
C GLY A 69 -6.81 -9.51 -7.55
N LYS A 70 -5.60 -9.64 -8.10
CA LYS A 70 -5.03 -10.88 -8.67
C LYS A 70 -3.68 -11.18 -8.05
N GLY A 71 -3.25 -12.44 -8.14
CA GLY A 71 -2.02 -12.95 -7.59
C GLY A 71 -1.69 -12.37 -6.22
N LEU A 72 -0.53 -11.74 -6.12
CA LEU A 72 -0.03 -11.05 -4.94
C LEU A 72 -0.91 -9.87 -4.48
N SER A 73 -1.53 -9.12 -5.39
CA SER A 73 -2.37 -7.96 -5.05
C SER A 73 -3.63 -8.36 -4.26
N ALA A 74 -4.03 -9.63 -4.30
CA ALA A 74 -5.15 -10.16 -3.53
C ALA A 74 -4.78 -10.48 -2.07
N LEU A 75 -3.49 -10.72 -1.78
CA LEU A 75 -3.01 -11.18 -0.48
C LEU A 75 -2.91 -10.03 0.54
N LYS A 76 -3.10 -10.34 1.82
CA LYS A 76 -3.06 -9.35 2.91
C LYS A 76 -1.69 -8.68 3.05
N GLU A 77 -0.62 -9.35 2.62
CA GLU A 77 0.77 -8.89 2.68
C GLU A 77 0.98 -7.65 1.81
N HIS A 78 0.20 -7.53 0.72
CA HIS A 78 0.28 -6.45 -0.27
C HIS A 78 -0.91 -5.48 -0.17
N LYS A 79 -1.59 -5.49 0.98
CA LYS A 79 -2.76 -4.68 1.29
C LYS A 79 -2.57 -3.96 2.61
N GLN A 80 -2.98 -2.70 2.64
CA GLN A 80 -2.89 -1.87 3.83
C GLN A 80 -4.27 -1.28 4.13
N HIS A 81 -4.73 -1.38 5.38
CA HIS A 81 -5.96 -0.74 5.83
C HIS A 81 -5.64 0.71 6.21
N VAL A 82 -6.25 1.66 5.50
CA VAL A 82 -5.87 3.07 5.52
C VAL A 82 -7.09 3.97 5.71
N CYS A 83 -6.87 5.14 6.31
CA CYS A 83 -7.86 6.22 6.31
C CYS A 83 -7.94 6.90 4.94
N ASP A 84 -9.04 7.60 4.65
CA ASP A 84 -9.28 8.26 3.37
C ASP A 84 -8.17 9.23 2.97
N GLN A 85 -7.69 10.05 3.90
CA GLN A 85 -6.63 11.02 3.59
C GLN A 85 -5.28 10.35 3.28
N CYS A 86 -4.91 9.31 4.03
CA CYS A 86 -3.68 8.56 3.71
C CYS A 86 -3.80 7.86 2.36
N HIS A 87 -4.98 7.32 2.05
CA HIS A 87 -5.25 6.74 0.74
C HIS A 87 -5.06 7.76 -0.39
N LEU A 88 -5.58 8.98 -0.22
CA LEU A 88 -5.41 10.10 -1.16
C LEU A 88 -3.95 10.55 -1.28
N ASP A 89 -3.24 10.67 -0.16
CA ASP A 89 -1.83 11.07 -0.12
C ASP A 89 -0.91 10.06 -0.82
N ILE A 90 -1.25 8.77 -0.79
CA ILE A 90 -0.50 7.68 -1.45
C ILE A 90 -0.84 7.61 -2.96
N THR A 91 -2.13 7.67 -3.30
CA THR A 91 -2.60 7.51 -4.69
C THR A 91 -2.37 8.77 -5.51
N GLY A 92 -2.35 9.93 -4.85
CA GLY A 92 -2.02 11.22 -5.43
C GLY A 92 -3.19 11.90 -6.11
N GLY A 93 -4.27 12.15 -5.37
CA GLY A 93 -5.46 12.89 -5.82
C GLY A 93 -5.15 14.33 -6.30
N VAL A 94 -6.05 15.30 -6.04
CA VAL A 94 -5.80 16.69 -6.46
C VAL A 94 -4.57 17.24 -5.72
N GLY A 95 -3.53 17.59 -6.49
CA GLY A 95 -2.25 18.06 -5.98
C GLY A 95 -1.12 17.02 -6.02
N GLY A 96 -1.37 15.76 -6.35
CA GLY A 96 -0.33 14.72 -6.47
C GLY A 96 -0.03 13.96 -5.17
N ARG A 97 0.94 13.02 -5.23
CA ARG A 97 1.31 12.15 -4.10
C ARG A 97 2.07 12.92 -3.03
N LYS A 98 1.61 12.80 -1.78
CA LYS A 98 2.26 13.38 -0.59
C LYS A 98 2.95 12.34 0.27
N LEU A 99 2.64 11.06 0.06
CA LEU A 99 3.30 9.93 0.73
C LEU A 99 3.95 9.05 -0.34
N LEU A 100 5.28 9.00 -0.33
CA LEU A 100 6.05 8.14 -1.21
C LEU A 100 6.48 6.89 -0.44
N ARG A 101 6.20 5.70 -0.99
CA ARG A 101 6.56 4.44 -0.34
C ARG A 101 8.09 4.32 -0.22
N VAL A 102 8.55 4.02 0.98
CA VAL A 102 9.92 3.67 1.33
C VAL A 102 9.89 2.24 1.85
N GLY A 103 10.37 1.31 1.05
CA GLY A 103 10.31 -0.11 1.34
C GLY A 103 11.11 -0.90 0.32
N GLY A 104 11.03 -2.23 0.45
CA GLY A 104 11.67 -3.12 -0.51
C GLY A 104 11.06 -3.00 -1.92
N GLN A 105 11.69 -3.69 -2.85
CA GLN A 105 11.19 -3.82 -4.22
C GLN A 105 9.78 -4.41 -4.28
N ARG A 106 9.44 -5.28 -3.33
CA ARG A 106 8.13 -5.90 -3.17
C ARG A 106 7.35 -5.09 -2.13
N PRO A 107 6.28 -4.37 -2.52
CA PRO A 107 5.49 -3.59 -1.58
C PRO A 107 4.93 -4.49 -0.48
N HIS A 108 5.05 -4.10 0.78
CA HIS A 108 4.52 -4.88 1.90
C HIS A 108 3.79 -3.97 2.88
N TRP A 109 2.77 -4.47 3.60
CA TRP A 109 1.97 -3.64 4.51
C TRP A 109 2.77 -2.95 5.63
N THR A 110 3.97 -3.46 5.93
CA THR A 110 4.94 -2.87 6.87
C THR A 110 5.85 -1.81 6.25
N ASP A 111 5.75 -1.58 4.94
CA ASP A 111 6.48 -0.51 4.28
C ASP A 111 6.09 0.83 4.88
N ARG A 112 7.05 1.74 4.84
CA ARG A 112 6.94 3.06 5.43
C ARG A 112 6.74 4.07 4.32
N TYR A 113 6.42 5.30 4.67
CA TYR A 113 6.26 6.37 3.70
C TYR A 113 7.10 7.58 4.08
N GLN A 114 7.66 8.25 3.08
CA GLN A 114 8.21 9.57 3.26
C GLN A 114 7.13 10.59 2.93
N ARG A 115 6.85 11.49 3.87
CA ARG A 115 6.00 12.65 3.57
C ARG A 115 6.80 13.65 2.77
N VAL A 116 6.31 13.98 1.58
CA VAL A 116 6.94 14.96 0.68
C VAL A 116 6.09 16.21 0.60
N GLU A 117 6.74 17.36 0.69
CA GLU A 117 6.10 18.63 0.34
C GLU A 117 6.03 18.74 -1.17
N ILE A 118 4.81 18.88 -1.69
CA ILE A 118 4.62 19.16 -3.11
C ILE A 118 4.89 20.63 -3.29
N ARG A 119 6.12 20.98 -3.67
CA ARG A 119 6.44 22.33 -4.12
C ARG A 119 5.58 22.61 -5.35
N ARG A 120 4.58 23.48 -5.20
CA ARG A 120 3.90 24.06 -6.35
C ARG A 120 4.99 24.81 -7.14
N ARG A 121 5.19 24.45 -8.41
CA ARG A 121 5.91 25.34 -9.32
C ARG A 121 5.08 26.62 -9.39
N ALA A 122 5.69 27.74 -8.99
CA ALA A 122 5.14 29.07 -9.18
C ALA A 122 5.03 29.37 -10.68
#